data_AF-A0A699KRX6-F1
#
_entry.id   AF-A0A699KRX6-F1
#
_cell.length_a   1.000
_cell.length_b   1.000
_cell.length_c   1.000
_cell.angle_alpha   90.00
_cell.angle_beta   90.00
_cell.angle_gamma   90.00
#
_symmetry.space_group_name_H-M   'P 1'
#
loop_
_entity.id
_entity.type
_entity.pdbx_description
1 polymer ?
#
loop_
_entity_poly.entity_id
_entity_poly.type
_entity_poly.pdbx_seq_one_letter_code
_entity_poly.pdbx_strand_id
1 'polypeptide(L)'
;QVEVSNHGLKRILERTVGENRASWSDKLEDALRAFRTAYKTPIGCTPYKLVYGKSCHLLIELEHKAYWALKHVNFDLKTAGDHVKL
;
A
#
# COMPACT_ATOMS: atom_id res chain seq x y z
N GLN A 1 11.69 -8.33 18.56
CA GLN A 1 10.63 -8.40 17.53
C GLN A 1 10.80 -7.33 16.44
N VAL A 2 11.02 -6.07 16.82
CA VAL A 2 11.20 -4.94 15.87
C VAL A 2 12.43 -5.14 14.97
N GLU A 3 13.53 -5.66 15.50
CA GLU A 3 14.76 -5.91 14.72
C GLU A 3 14.57 -6.90 13.57
N VAL A 4 13.88 -8.01 13.81
CA VAL A 4 13.57 -9.03 12.77
C VAL A 4 12.66 -8.45 11.69
N SER A 5 11.65 -7.67 12.08
CA SER A 5 10.76 -6.98 11.15
C SER A 5 11.50 -5.94 10.31
N ASN A 6 12.37 -5.14 10.93
CA ASN A 6 13.21 -4.16 10.23
C ASN A 6 14.17 -4.84 9.25
N HIS A 7 14.70 -6.01 9.61
CA HIS A 7 15.57 -6.77 8.73
C HIS A 7 14.82 -7.33 7.51
N GLY A 8 13.56 -7.76 7.70
CA GLY A 8 12.67 -8.16 6.61
C GLY A 8 12.33 -6.99 5.67
N LEU A 9 11.98 -5.83 6.22
CA LEU A 9 11.73 -4.60 5.46
C LEU A 9 12.94 -4.17 4.64
N LYS A 10 14.12 -4.18 5.27
CA LYS A 10 15.39 -3.86 4.62
C LYS A 10 15.64 -4.76 3.42
N ARG A 11 15.44 -6.08 3.57
CA ARG A 11 15.63 -7.04 2.47
C ARG A 11 14.67 -6.82 1.30
N ILE A 12 13.41 -6.45 1.58
CA ILE A 12 12.43 -6.12 0.53
C ILE A 12 12.84 -4.85 -0.19
N LEU A 13 13.22 -3.81 0.57
CA LEU A 13 13.66 -2.54 0.01
C LEU A 13 14.91 -2.70 -0.87
N GLU A 14 15.89 -3.50 -0.43
CA GLU A 14 17.09 -3.83 -1.19
C GLU A 14 16.76 -4.50 -2.53
N ARG A 15 15.79 -5.42 -2.54
CA ARG A 15 15.32 -6.08 -3.78
C ARG A 15 14.57 -5.13 -4.71
N THR A 16 13.75 -4.23 -4.18
CA THR A 16 12.92 -3.32 -5.00
C THR A 16 13.76 -2.16 -5.57
N VAL A 17 14.66 -1.58 -4.76
CA VAL A 17 15.51 -0.45 -5.15
C VAL A 17 16.60 -0.88 -6.11
N GLY A 18 17.16 -2.09 -5.96
CA GLY A 18 18.29 -2.55 -6.77
C GLY A 18 19.52 -1.66 -6.58
N GLU A 19 20.31 -1.46 -7.63
CA GLU A 19 21.52 -0.62 -7.58
C GLU A 19 21.22 0.90 -7.59
N ASN A 20 20.05 1.30 -8.11
CA ASN A 20 19.71 2.72 -8.26
C ASN A 20 19.09 3.31 -6.98
N ARG A 21 19.97 3.72 -6.05
CA ARG A 21 19.61 4.37 -4.78
C ARG A 21 18.91 5.71 -4.92
N ALA A 22 18.91 6.36 -6.09
CA ALA A 22 18.22 7.64 -6.26
C ALA A 22 16.69 7.49 -6.21
N SER A 23 16.17 6.33 -6.62
CA SER A 23 14.73 6.01 -6.65
C SER A 23 14.18 5.38 -5.36
N TRP A 24 14.94 5.43 -4.26
CA TRP A 24 14.58 4.72 -3.03
C TRP A 24 13.28 5.21 -2.41
N SER A 25 13.04 6.53 -2.44
CA SER A 25 11.85 7.16 -1.86
C SER A 25 10.59 6.76 -2.62
N ASP A 26 10.63 6.78 -3.95
CA ASP A 26 9.49 6.40 -4.80
C ASP A 26 9.11 4.91 -4.63
N LYS A 27 10.11 4.06 -4.38
CA LYS A 27 9.92 2.62 -4.19
C LYS A 27 9.61 2.22 -2.75
N LEU A 28 9.71 3.15 -1.80
CA LEU A 28 9.49 2.88 -0.38
C LEU A 28 8.03 2.51 -0.10
N GLU A 29 7.07 3.20 -0.72
CA GLU A 29 5.65 2.86 -0.58
C GLU A 29 5.35 1.44 -1.08
N ASP A 30 5.89 1.07 -2.24
CA ASP A 30 5.74 -0.27 -2.79
C ASP A 30 6.37 -1.34 -1.90
N ALA A 31 7.56 -1.09 -1.37
CA ALA A 31 8.23 -1.98 -0.44
C ALA A 31 7.45 -2.14 0.88
N LEU A 32 6.91 -1.05 1.43
CA LEU A 32 6.06 -1.08 2.62
C LEU A 32 4.76 -1.84 2.36
N ARG A 33 4.14 -1.64 1.19
CA ARG A 33 2.93 -2.36 0.78
C ARG A 33 3.20 -3.86 0.66
N ALA A 34 4.28 -4.26 -0.01
CA ALA A 34 4.69 -5.66 -0.12
C ALA A 34 5.02 -6.28 1.25
N PHE A 35 5.69 -5.55 2.14
CA PHE A 35 5.94 -6.03 3.50
C PHE A 35 4.65 -6.24 4.31
N ARG A 36 3.68 -5.33 4.17
CA ARG A 36 2.40 -5.44 4.89
C ARG A 36 1.55 -6.62 4.42
N THR A 37 1.58 -6.93 3.12
CA THR A 37 0.63 -7.89 2.50
C THR A 37 1.24 -9.23 2.12
N ALA A 38 2.50 -9.28 1.66
CA ALA A 38 3.12 -10.49 1.12
C ALA A 38 4.12 -11.13 2.09
N TYR A 39 4.75 -10.35 2.98
CA TYR A 39 5.68 -10.90 3.97
C TYR A 39 4.93 -11.71 5.03
N LYS A 40 5.24 -13.00 5.13
CA LYS A 40 4.76 -13.86 6.19
C LYS A 40 5.81 -13.94 7.29
N THR A 41 5.39 -13.66 8.52
CA THR A 41 6.20 -13.92 9.72
C THR A 41 6.42 -15.43 9.89
N PRO A 42 7.37 -15.86 10.73
CA PRO A 42 7.57 -17.28 11.05
C PRO A 42 6.30 -18.00 11.55
N ILE A 43 5.33 -17.25 12.07
CA ILE A 43 4.02 -17.73 12.55
C ILE A 43 2.99 -17.86 11.39
N GLY A 44 3.38 -17.50 10.16
CA GLY A 44 2.52 -17.58 8.97
C GLY A 44 1.56 -16.39 8.79
N CYS A 45 1.57 -15.43 9.72
CA CYS A 45 0.75 -14.22 9.65
C CYS A 45 1.50 -13.06 8.97
N THR A 46 0.77 -12.19 8.29
CA THR A 46 1.32 -10.95 7.75
C THR A 46 1.39 -9.87 8.84
N PRO A 47 2.35 -8.92 8.77
CA PRO A 47 2.41 -7.79 9.70
C PRO A 47 1.09 -7.03 9.81
N TYR A 48 0.38 -6.85 8.69
CA TYR A 48 -0.92 -6.20 8.69
C TYR A 48 -1.97 -6.94 9.53
N LYS A 49 -2.02 -8.28 9.41
CA LYS A 49 -2.94 -9.13 10.20
C LYS A 49 -2.63 -9.06 11.70
N LEU A 50 -1.37 -8.88 12.08
CA LEU A 50 -0.97 -8.72 13.47
C LEU A 50 -1.40 -7.37 14.07
N VAL A 51 -1.36 -6.29 13.28
CA VAL A 51 -1.71 -4.94 13.76
C VAL A 51 -3.23 -4.73 13.77
N TYR A 52 -3.94 -5.19 12.75
CA TYR A 52 -5.36 -4.88 12.56
C TYR A 52 -6.29 -6.08 12.80
N GLY A 53 -5.76 -7.26 13.09
CA GLY A 53 -6.53 -8.49 13.35
C GLY A 53 -7.29 -9.05 12.14
N LYS A 54 -7.22 -8.40 10.97
CA LYS A 54 -8.01 -8.71 9.77
C LYS A 54 -7.15 -9.29 8.63
N SER A 55 -7.75 -10.14 7.80
CA SER A 55 -7.07 -10.78 6.66
C SER A 55 -6.82 -9.79 5.51
N CYS A 56 -5.78 -10.03 4.72
CA CYS A 56 -5.38 -9.14 3.61
C CYS A 56 -6.46 -8.97 2.52
N HIS A 57 -7.41 -9.90 2.41
CA HIS A 57 -8.55 -9.76 1.49
C HIS A 57 -9.42 -8.55 1.80
N LEU A 58 -9.61 -8.24 3.09
CA LEU A 58 -10.36 -7.06 3.51
C LEU A 58 -9.65 -5.76 3.15
N LEU A 59 -8.30 -5.77 3.10
CA LEU A 59 -7.52 -4.59 2.72
C LEU A 59 -7.69 -4.28 1.23
N ILE A 60 -7.58 -5.28 0.35
CA ILE A 60 -7.78 -5.12 -1.09
C ILE A 60 -9.19 -4.60 -1.37
N GLU A 61 -10.19 -5.12 -0.63
CA GLU A 61 -11.57 -4.65 -0.76
C GLU A 61 -11.73 -3.19 -0.29
N LEU A 62 -11.03 -2.78 0.77
CA LEU A 62 -11.05 -1.39 1.27
C LEU A 62 -10.31 -0.43 0.33
N GLU A 63 -9.13 -0.79 -0.20
CA GLU A 63 -8.41 0.01 -1.20
C GLU A 63 -9.24 0.17 -2.47
N HIS A 64 -9.87 -0.91 -2.95
CA HIS A 64 -10.76 -0.87 -4.10
C HIS A 64 -11.99 0.02 -3.83
N LYS A 65 -12.61 -0.08 -2.65
CA LYS A 65 -13.73 0.79 -2.25
C LYS A 65 -13.30 2.26 -2.17
N ALA A 66 -12.15 2.56 -1.59
CA ALA A 66 -11.61 3.92 -1.49
C ALA A 66 -11.29 4.49 -2.88
N TYR A 67 -10.68 3.69 -3.75
CA TYR A 67 -10.41 4.05 -5.14
C TYR A 67 -11.71 4.37 -5.90
N TRP A 68 -12.74 3.54 -5.73
CA TRP A 68 -14.05 3.77 -6.36
C TRP A 68 -14.73 5.04 -5.86
N ALA A 69 -14.70 5.29 -4.54
CA ALA A 69 -15.24 6.51 -3.97
C ALA A 69 -14.53 7.76 -4.52
N LEU A 70 -13.19 7.73 -4.59
CA LEU A 70 -12.39 8.81 -5.16
C LEU A 70 -12.71 9.04 -6.64
N LYS A 71 -12.85 7.96 -7.42
CA LYS A 71 -13.21 8.03 -8.84
C LYS A 71 -14.60 8.66 -9.02
N HIS A 72 -15.54 8.34 -8.15
CA HIS A 72 -16.89 8.92 -8.16
C HIS A 72 -16.84 10.41 -7.85
N VAL A 73 -16.16 10.82 -6.78
CA VAL A 73 -15.98 12.23 -6.41
C VAL A 73 -15.31 13.04 -7.53
N ASN A 74 -14.29 12.49 -8.20
CA ASN A 74 -13.64 13.14 -9.33
C ASN A 74 -14.54 13.26 -10.57
N PHE A 75 -15.47 12.33 -10.76
CA PHE A 75 -16.46 12.38 -11.83
C PHE A 75 -17.54 13.44 -11.55
N ASP A 76 -18.03 13.48 -10.31
CA ASP A 76 -18.99 14.49 -9.84
C ASP A 76 -18.41 15.91 -9.96
N LEU A 77 -17.13 16.09 -9.59
CA LEU A 77 -16.43 17.37 -9.71
C LEU A 77 -16.27 17.85 -11.16
N LYS A 78 -15.96 16.94 -12.10
CA LYS A 78 -15.90 17.28 -13.53
C LYS A 78 -17.26 17.73 -14.06
N THR A 79 -18.31 16.97 -13.72
CA THR A 79 -19.68 17.27 -14.12
C THR A 79 -20.12 18.63 -13.59
N ALA A 80 -19.82 18.95 -12.33
CA ALA A 80 -20.13 20.25 -11.73
C ALA A 80 -19.33 21.42 -12.38
N GLY A 81 -18.07 21.19 -12.77
CA GLY A 81 -17.26 22.18 -13.47
C GLY A 81 -17.73 22.51 -14.89
N ASP A 82 -18.34 21.54 -15.59
CA ASP A 82 -18.88 21.72 -16.94
C ASP A 82 -20.20 22.51 -16.93
N HIS A 83 -20.99 22.42 -15.84
CA HIS A 83 -22.22 23.21 -15.67
C HIS A 83 -21.99 24.69 -15.30
N VAL A 84 -20.80 25.05 -14.78
CA VAL A 84 -20.44 26.43 -14.44
C VAL A 84 -19.87 27.22 -15.64
N LYS A 85 -19.65 26.56 -16.78
CA LYS A 85 -19.11 27.18 -18.01
C LYS A 85 -20.15 27.56 -19.07
N LEU A 86 -21.45 27.43 -18.77
CA LEU A 86 -22.56 27.92 -19.61
C LEU A 86 -23.02 29.30 -19.15
#